data_AF-A0AAD0NSE5-F1
#
_entry.id   AF-A0AAD0NSE5-F1
#
_cell.length_a   1.000
_cell.length_b   1.000
_cell.length_c   1.000
_cell.angle_alpha   90.00
_cell.angle_beta   90.00
_cell.angle_gamma   90.00
#
_symmetry.space_group_name_H-M   'P 1'
#
loop_
_entity.id
_entity.type
_entity.pdbx_description
1 polymer ?
#
loop_
_entity_poly.entity_id
_entity_poly.type
_entity_poly.pdbx_seq_one_letter_code
_entity_poly.pdbx_strand_id
1 'polypeptide(L)'
;MPGPETVPTIKAYKYTKSTDEIGETQLSQKAAKDRYAGIVHAVALRSLHEVFEADRRGLIRSISLELGTETISPATGRETYVPFAAVAVDRDSFNELDLSEIVPAVTLQHLGAVVSKNPHGLAPINPSGIRRL
;
A
#
# COMPACT_ATOMS: atom_id res chain seq x y z
N MET A 1 -5.52 5.13 -4.30
CA MET A 1 -5.41 5.31 -2.83
C MET A 1 -4.82 6.67 -2.52
N PRO A 2 -5.06 7.28 -1.34
CA PRO A 2 -4.54 8.61 -1.00
C PRO A 2 -3.01 8.66 -1.06
N GLY A 3 -2.46 9.84 -1.39
CA GLY A 3 -1.02 10.05 -1.45
C GLY A 3 -0.35 10.04 -0.07
N PRO A 4 0.99 9.89 -0.01
CA PRO A 4 1.73 9.80 1.24
C PRO A 4 1.59 11.01 2.16
N GLU A 5 1.35 12.18 1.59
CA GLU A 5 1.11 13.44 2.31
C GLU A 5 -0.14 13.41 3.19
N THR A 6 -1.10 12.52 2.89
CA THR A 6 -2.33 12.37 3.69
C THR A 6 -2.12 11.54 4.96
N VAL A 7 -1.00 10.82 5.07
CA VAL A 7 -0.72 9.95 6.22
C VAL A 7 -0.03 10.74 7.32
N PRO A 8 -0.60 10.83 8.54
CA PRO A 8 -0.01 11.62 9.62
C PRO A 8 1.39 11.15 10.00
N THR A 9 2.32 12.11 10.10
CA THR A 9 3.70 11.90 10.52
C THR A 9 3.93 12.15 12.00
N ILE A 10 2.87 12.45 12.76
CA ILE A 10 2.95 12.68 14.19
C ILE A 10 3.25 11.35 14.90
N LYS A 11 4.31 11.34 15.69
CA LYS A 11 4.77 10.20 16.48
C LYS A 11 4.11 10.18 17.85
N ALA A 12 4.12 11.32 18.54
CA ALA A 12 3.54 11.46 19.87
C ALA A 12 3.27 12.93 20.19
N TYR A 13 2.29 13.14 21.05
CA TYR A 13 2.03 14.42 21.70
C TYR A 13 2.61 14.39 23.12
N LYS A 14 3.21 15.50 23.55
CA LYS A 14 3.78 15.65 24.89
C LYS A 14 3.29 16.93 25.54
N TYR A 15 2.69 16.78 26.71
CA TYR A 15 2.30 17.91 27.54
C TYR A 15 3.47 18.40 28.39
N THR A 16 3.65 19.72 28.45
CA THR A 16 4.69 20.39 29.25
C THR A 16 4.04 21.28 30.31
N LYS A 17 4.01 20.80 31.56
CA LYS A 17 3.33 21.46 32.68
C LYS A 17 3.82 22.88 32.96
N SER A 18 5.11 23.16 32.76
CA SER A 18 5.68 24.49 33.05
C SER A 18 5.19 25.58 32.11
N THR A 19 4.86 25.23 30.86
CA THR A 19 4.34 26.17 29.85
C THR A 19 2.86 25.98 29.57
N ASP A 20 2.26 24.91 30.12
CA ASP A 20 0.88 24.49 29.87
C ASP A 20 0.59 24.21 28.38
N GLU A 21 1.58 23.67 27.66
CA GLU A 21 1.50 23.44 26.21
C GLU A 21 1.53 21.95 25.84
N ILE A 22 0.87 21.60 24.74
CA ILE A 22 0.97 20.29 24.08
C ILE A 22 1.83 20.45 22.83
N GLY A 23 3.04 19.87 22.87
CA GLY A 23 3.94 19.80 21.72
C GLY A 23 3.81 18.49 20.96
N GLU A 24 4.15 18.51 19.68
CA GLU A 24 4.19 17.31 18.83
C GLU A 24 5.63 16.86 18.59
N THR A 25 5.81 15.56 18.45
CA THR A 25 7.06 14.97 17.93
C THR A 25 6.76 14.26 16.62
N GLN A 26 7.62 14.48 15.61
CA GLN A 26 7.45 13.88 14.29
C GLN A 26 8.14 12.52 14.22
N LEU A 27 7.65 11.65 13.32
CA LEU A 27 8.33 10.42 12.94
C LEU A 27 9.68 10.74 12.29
N SER A 28 10.63 9.81 12.41
CA SER A 28 11.79 9.83 11.53
C SER A 28 11.35 9.59 10.08
N GLN A 29 12.13 10.10 9.12
CA GLN A 29 11.84 9.86 7.70
C GLN A 29 11.74 8.37 7.37
N LYS A 30 12.57 7.53 8.00
CA LYS A 30 12.50 6.07 7.83
C LYS A 30 11.16 5.52 8.32
N ALA A 31 10.70 5.91 9.50
CA ALA A 31 9.44 5.42 10.05
C ALA A 31 8.23 5.87 9.22
N ALA A 32 8.24 7.09 8.67
CA ALA A 32 7.19 7.56 7.76
C ALA A 32 7.17 6.76 6.44
N LYS A 33 8.34 6.52 5.84
CA LYS A 33 8.47 5.69 4.63
C LYS A 33 7.99 4.26 4.86
N ASP A 34 8.44 3.64 5.95
CA ASP A 34 8.07 2.26 6.31
C ASP A 34 6.57 2.16 6.60
N ARG A 35 5.97 3.15 7.27
CA ARG A 35 4.52 3.22 7.53
C ARG A 35 3.72 3.27 6.23
N TYR A 36 4.06 4.16 5.31
CA TYR A 36 3.32 4.29 4.05
C TYR A 36 3.48 3.06 3.16
N ALA A 37 4.69 2.48 3.08
CA ALA A 37 4.90 1.22 2.37
C ALA A 37 4.05 0.08 2.98
N GLY A 38 4.00 -0.03 4.31
CA GLY A 38 3.15 -0.98 5.01
C GLY A 38 1.66 -0.83 4.66
N ILE A 39 1.16 0.41 4.58
CA ILE A 39 -0.23 0.70 4.15
C ILE A 39 -0.46 0.21 2.72
N VAL A 40 0.44 0.53 1.78
CA VAL A 40 0.33 0.07 0.38
C VAL A 40 0.24 -1.45 0.31
N HIS A 41 1.10 -2.16 1.05
CA HIS A 41 1.09 -3.63 1.05
C HIS A 41 -0.21 -4.20 1.63
N ALA A 42 -0.66 -3.65 2.77
CA ALA A 42 -1.88 -4.10 3.43
C ALA A 42 -3.12 -3.83 2.57
N VAL A 43 -3.20 -2.65 1.93
CA VAL A 43 -4.33 -2.30 1.04
C VAL A 43 -4.34 -3.23 -0.18
N ALA A 44 -3.20 -3.59 -0.76
CA ALA A 44 -3.15 -4.52 -1.87
C ALA A 44 -3.74 -5.88 -1.50
N LEU A 45 -3.26 -6.50 -0.41
CA LEU A 45 -3.75 -7.80 0.05
C LEU A 45 -5.20 -7.75 0.50
N ARG A 46 -5.59 -6.69 1.21
CA ARG A 46 -6.98 -6.51 1.65
C ARG A 46 -7.92 -6.38 0.45
N SER A 47 -7.53 -5.64 -0.59
CA SER A 47 -8.36 -5.49 -1.80
C SER A 47 -8.60 -6.83 -2.49
N LEU A 48 -7.58 -7.70 -2.56
CA LEU A 48 -7.73 -9.05 -3.10
C LEU A 48 -8.67 -9.89 -2.23
N HIS A 49 -8.49 -9.86 -0.90
CA HIS A 49 -9.31 -10.59 0.05
C HIS A 49 -10.79 -10.18 -0.05
N GLU A 50 -11.09 -8.89 -0.01
CA GLU A 50 -12.47 -8.37 -0.02
C GLU A 50 -13.20 -8.75 -1.32
N VAL A 51 -12.50 -8.75 -2.48
CA VAL A 51 -13.11 -9.18 -3.76
C VAL A 51 -13.39 -10.69 -3.76
N PHE A 52 -12.44 -11.51 -3.28
CA PHE A 52 -12.65 -12.95 -3.22
C PHE A 52 -13.71 -13.36 -2.19
N GLU A 53 -13.76 -12.70 -1.04
CA GLU A 53 -14.74 -12.93 0.03
C GLU A 53 -16.16 -12.53 -0.40
N ALA A 54 -16.29 -11.36 -1.04
CA ALA A 54 -17.59 -10.88 -1.53
C ALA A 54 -18.22 -11.80 -2.59
N ASP A 55 -17.41 -12.47 -3.41
CA ASP A 55 -17.87 -13.45 -4.40
C ASP A 55 -18.09 -14.83 -3.78
N ARG A 56 -19.21 -14.96 -3.04
CA ARG A 56 -19.64 -16.22 -2.40
C ARG A 56 -19.89 -17.38 -3.35
N ARG A 57 -20.10 -17.10 -4.65
CA ARG A 57 -20.35 -18.12 -5.68
C ARG A 57 -19.05 -18.63 -6.31
N GLY A 58 -17.90 -18.01 -6.01
CA GLY A 58 -16.59 -18.42 -6.52
C GLY A 58 -16.41 -18.25 -8.04
N LEU A 59 -17.13 -17.29 -8.64
CA LEU A 59 -17.08 -16.98 -10.07
C LEU A 59 -15.78 -16.27 -10.48
N ILE A 60 -15.24 -15.43 -9.60
CA ILE A 60 -13.96 -14.74 -9.78
C ILE A 60 -12.87 -15.76 -9.49
N ARG A 61 -12.23 -16.28 -10.55
CA ARG A 61 -11.15 -17.27 -10.44
C ARG A 61 -9.77 -16.66 -10.28
N SER A 62 -9.59 -15.41 -10.70
CA SER A 62 -8.33 -14.69 -10.58
C SER A 62 -8.53 -13.19 -10.60
N ILE A 63 -7.59 -12.46 -10.03
CA ILE A 63 -7.57 -11.00 -9.99
C ILE A 63 -6.20 -10.52 -10.47
N SER A 64 -6.20 -9.51 -11.33
CA SER A 64 -5.02 -8.69 -11.64
C SER A 64 -5.25 -7.32 -11.02
N LEU A 65 -4.53 -7.04 -9.93
CA LEU A 65 -4.61 -5.78 -9.20
C LEU A 65 -3.43 -4.87 -9.57
N GLU A 66 -3.72 -3.60 -9.86
CA GLU A 66 -2.75 -2.52 -9.88
C GLU A 66 -3.21 -1.44 -8.89
N LEU A 67 -2.32 -1.01 -8.00
CA LEU A 67 -2.62 -0.11 -6.90
C LEU A 67 -1.61 1.03 -6.87
N GLY A 68 -2.08 2.26 -6.71
CA GLY A 68 -1.27 3.47 -6.78
C GLY A 68 -2.03 4.70 -6.30
N THR A 69 -1.40 5.88 -6.43
CA THR A 69 -2.01 7.17 -6.09
C THR A 69 -2.10 8.06 -7.31
N GLU A 70 -3.14 8.86 -7.36
CA GLU A 70 -3.19 10.05 -8.21
C GLU A 70 -2.43 11.18 -7.52
N THR A 71 -1.74 12.01 -8.29
CA THR A 71 -0.96 13.17 -7.81
C THR A 71 -0.74 14.17 -8.94
N ILE A 72 -0.13 15.31 -8.64
CA ILE A 72 0.28 16.29 -9.65
C ILE A 72 1.75 16.09 -9.99
N SER A 73 2.04 15.86 -11.27
CA SER A 73 3.41 15.74 -11.79
C SER A 73 4.17 17.05 -11.59
N PRO A 74 5.31 17.07 -10.87
CA PRO A 74 6.09 18.30 -10.70
C PRO A 74 6.69 18.81 -12.02
N ALA A 75 6.90 17.93 -13.00
CA ALA A 75 7.49 18.27 -14.28
C ALA A 75 6.50 18.96 -15.24
N THR A 76 5.21 18.65 -15.11
CA THR A 76 4.18 19.11 -16.07
C THR A 76 3.03 19.90 -15.45
N GLY A 77 2.90 19.87 -14.11
CA GLY A 77 1.78 20.47 -13.39
C GLY A 77 0.43 19.79 -13.64
N ARG A 78 0.42 18.60 -14.27
CA ARG A 78 -0.79 17.87 -14.62
C ARG A 78 -0.99 16.66 -13.72
N GLU A 79 -2.24 16.26 -13.57
CA GLU A 79 -2.60 15.01 -12.91
C GLU A 79 -1.89 13.82 -13.55
N THR A 80 -1.42 12.92 -12.70
CA THR A 80 -0.73 11.71 -13.09
C THR A 80 -1.02 10.61 -12.08
N TYR A 81 -0.95 9.36 -12.53
CA TYR A 81 -1.10 8.19 -11.68
C TYR A 81 0.24 7.51 -11.49
N VAL A 82 0.58 7.19 -10.23
CA VAL A 82 1.83 6.53 -9.86
C VAL A 82 1.51 5.14 -9.32
N PRO A 83 1.81 4.06 -10.08
CA PRO A 83 1.56 2.70 -9.61
C PRO A 83 2.61 2.30 -8.55
N PHE A 84 2.15 1.71 -7.45
CA PHE A 84 2.99 1.25 -6.34
C PHE A 84 3.04 -0.26 -6.17
N ALA A 85 1.98 -0.97 -6.50
CA ALA A 85 1.93 -2.43 -6.43
C ALA A 85 1.15 -2.98 -7.62
N ALA A 86 1.62 -4.10 -8.17
CA ALA A 86 0.87 -4.87 -9.14
C ALA A 86 1.04 -6.37 -8.86
N VAL A 87 -0.05 -7.12 -8.91
CA VAL A 87 -0.08 -8.56 -8.61
C VAL A 87 -1.19 -9.22 -9.42
N ALA A 88 -0.92 -10.43 -9.93
CA ALA A 88 -1.93 -11.29 -10.50
C ALA A 88 -1.95 -12.60 -9.72
N VAL A 89 -3.11 -12.98 -9.20
CA VAL A 89 -3.25 -14.17 -8.34
C VAL A 89 -4.57 -14.86 -8.65
N ASP A 90 -4.56 -16.18 -8.63
CA ASP A 90 -5.78 -16.99 -8.67
C ASP A 90 -6.36 -17.19 -7.28
N ARG A 91 -7.65 -17.50 -7.22
CA ARG A 91 -8.40 -17.67 -5.98
C ARG A 91 -7.84 -18.79 -5.10
N ASP A 92 -7.42 -19.89 -5.71
CA ASP A 92 -7.03 -21.09 -4.96
C ASP A 92 -5.69 -20.81 -4.26
N SER A 93 -4.69 -20.29 -4.99
CA SER A 93 -3.41 -19.85 -4.43
C SER A 93 -3.56 -18.79 -3.33
N PHE A 94 -4.49 -17.83 -3.48
CA PHE A 94 -4.72 -16.81 -2.47
C PHE A 94 -5.38 -17.38 -1.20
N ASN A 95 -6.30 -18.34 -1.35
CA ASN A 95 -7.01 -18.96 -0.22
C ASN A 95 -6.13 -19.89 0.63
N GLU A 96 -4.95 -20.28 0.16
CA GLU A 96 -3.95 -21.01 0.95
C GLU A 96 -3.26 -20.13 2.01
N LEU A 97 -3.39 -18.81 1.90
CA LEU A 97 -2.77 -17.86 2.83
C LEU A 97 -3.58 -17.73 4.12
N ASP A 98 -2.92 -17.90 5.26
CA ASP A 98 -3.45 -17.46 6.56
C ASP A 98 -3.13 -15.98 6.78
N LEU A 99 -4.06 -15.09 6.40
CA LEU A 99 -3.89 -13.64 6.50
C LEU A 99 -3.70 -13.13 7.94
N SER A 100 -3.97 -13.94 8.97
CA SER A 100 -3.74 -13.54 10.37
C SER A 100 -2.28 -13.62 10.81
N GLU A 101 -1.46 -14.42 10.10
CA GLU A 101 -0.08 -14.74 10.47
C GLU A 101 0.95 -14.28 9.40
N ILE A 102 0.57 -13.36 8.50
CA ILE A 102 1.44 -12.88 7.42
C ILE A 102 2.22 -11.60 7.73
N VAL A 103 3.35 -11.46 7.03
CA VAL A 103 4.00 -10.15 6.79
C VAL A 103 3.63 -9.68 5.38
N PRO A 104 2.82 -8.61 5.21
CA PRO A 104 2.27 -8.22 3.91
C PRO A 104 3.28 -8.07 2.77
N ALA A 105 4.45 -7.48 3.08
CA ALA A 105 5.52 -7.31 2.09
C ALA A 105 6.05 -8.65 1.57
N VAL A 106 6.25 -9.63 2.47
CA VAL A 106 6.75 -10.96 2.13
C VAL A 106 5.70 -11.75 1.36
N THR A 107 4.42 -11.64 1.75
CA THR A 107 3.31 -12.28 1.04
C THR A 107 3.18 -11.75 -0.38
N LEU A 108 3.24 -10.43 -0.59
CA LEU A 108 3.23 -9.87 -1.95
C LEU A 108 4.40 -10.39 -2.79
N GLN A 109 5.60 -10.48 -2.22
CA GLN A 109 6.74 -11.08 -2.91
C GLN A 109 6.50 -12.57 -3.24
N HIS A 110 5.94 -13.34 -2.31
CA HIS A 110 5.59 -14.74 -2.51
C HIS A 110 4.57 -14.93 -3.65
N LEU A 111 3.59 -14.03 -3.75
CA LEU A 111 2.61 -13.98 -4.84
C LEU A 111 3.18 -13.44 -6.18
N GLY A 112 4.48 -13.18 -6.26
CA GLY A 112 5.12 -12.66 -7.48
C GLY A 112 4.74 -11.20 -7.80
N ALA A 113 4.28 -10.43 -6.81
CA ALA A 113 3.93 -9.04 -7.00
C ALA A 113 5.17 -8.18 -7.31
N VAL A 114 4.99 -7.16 -8.15
CA VAL A 114 5.96 -6.07 -8.30
C VAL A 114 5.54 -4.93 -7.38
N VAL A 115 6.44 -4.52 -6.49
CA VAL A 115 6.16 -3.52 -5.46
C VAL A 115 7.20 -2.41 -5.48
N SER A 116 6.76 -1.17 -5.28
CA SER A 116 7.62 0.00 -5.26
C SER A 116 8.58 -0.08 -4.08
N LYS A 117 9.85 0.21 -4.34
CA LYS A 117 10.88 0.32 -3.30
C LYS A 117 10.74 1.58 -2.45
N ASN A 118 9.95 2.56 -2.91
CA ASN A 118 9.76 3.84 -2.22
C ASN A 118 8.43 4.51 -2.60
N PRO A 119 7.28 3.93 -2.21
CA PRO A 119 5.98 4.51 -2.54
C PRO A 119 5.77 5.88 -1.87
N HIS A 120 6.38 6.12 -0.71
CA HIS A 120 6.33 7.42 -0.04
C HIS A 120 7.02 8.53 -0.87
N GLY A 121 8.06 8.18 -1.62
CA GLY A 121 8.73 9.10 -2.54
C GLY A 121 8.12 9.12 -3.94
N LEU A 122 6.90 8.56 -4.11
CA LEU A 122 6.22 8.45 -5.40
C LEU A 122 7.06 7.72 -6.48
N ALA A 123 7.88 6.75 -6.08
CA ALA A 123 8.63 5.94 -7.03
C ALA A 123 7.68 4.93 -7.72
N PRO A 124 7.48 5.00 -9.04
CA PRO A 124 6.58 4.07 -9.73
C PRO A 124 7.19 2.67 -9.85
N ILE A 125 6.33 1.66 -9.96
CA ILE A 125 6.71 0.36 -10.50
C ILE A 125 6.57 0.32 -12.02
N ASN A 126 7.19 -0.68 -12.65
CA ASN A 126 6.81 -1.10 -13.99
C ASN A 126 5.95 -2.38 -13.88
N PRO A 127 4.63 -2.33 -14.17
CA PRO A 127 3.74 -3.47 -14.05
C PRO A 127 3.77 -4.42 -15.27
N SER A 128 4.63 -4.17 -16.29
CA SER A 128 4.62 -4.94 -17.55
C SER A 128 4.84 -6.45 -17.41
N GLY A 129 5.44 -6.90 -16.30
CA GLY A 129 5.63 -8.32 -16.01
C GLY A 129 4.43 -9.01 -15.37
N ILE A 130 3.38 -8.26 -14.98
CA ILE A 130 2.16 -8.80 -14.37
C ILE A 130 1.15 -9.12 -15.47
N ARG A 131 0.65 -10.36 -15.44
CA ARG A 131 -0.38 -10.81 -16.39
C ARG A 131 -1.66 -10.00 -16.19
N ARG A 132 -2.08 -9.29 -17.24
CA ARG A 132 -3.41 -8.69 -17.31
C ARG A 132 -4.41 -9.76 -17.74
N LEU A 133 -5.51 -9.87 -17.01
CA LEU A 133 -6.61 -10.82 -17.26
C LEU A 133 -7.61 -10.23 -18.26
#